data_AF-A0A366LFK2-F1
#
_entry.id   AF-A0A366LFK2-F1
#
_cell.length_a   1.000
_cell.length_b   1.000
_cell.length_c   1.000
_cell.angle_alpha   90.00
_cell.angle_beta   90.00
_cell.angle_gamma   90.00
#
_symmetry.space_group_name_H-M   'P 1'
#
loop_
_entity.id
_entity.type
_entity.pdbx_description
1 polymer ?
#
loop_
_entity_poly.entity_id
_entity_poly.type
_entity_poly.pdbx_seq_one_letter_code
_entity_poly.pdbx_strand_id
1 'polypeptide(L)'
;MDNETYITGFNANMISTKELSILFQSAVKAGSEKCFRDEGLLRQWLSLSEAYALYGRTNVDRWISEQLIVAKIGTGGILRKSISRKELEAVAFKSNRISYLPVAER
;
A
#
# COMPACT_ATOMS: atom_id res chain seq x y z
N MET A 1 17.90 31.64 52.34
CA MET A 1 16.50 32.05 52.07
C MET A 1 16.30 32.24 50.57
N ASP A 2 16.66 31.20 49.82
CA ASP A 2 15.70 30.26 49.24
C ASP A 2 14.52 30.92 48.50
N ASN A 3 14.49 30.74 47.18
CA ASN A 3 13.31 30.25 46.46
C ASN A 3 13.70 29.91 45.02
N GLU A 4 14.28 28.73 44.84
CA GLU A 4 14.18 27.97 43.61
C GLU A 4 12.72 27.54 43.40
N THR A 5 11.96 28.30 42.61
CA THR A 5 10.65 27.84 42.13
C THR A 5 10.84 27.19 40.76
N TYR A 6 10.96 25.87 40.81
CA TYR A 6 10.88 24.94 39.69
C TYR A 6 9.68 25.26 38.78
N ILE A 7 9.93 25.59 37.52
CA ILE A 7 8.96 25.41 36.44
C ILE A 7 9.45 24.26 35.56
N THR A 8 9.39 23.06 36.14
CA THR A 8 9.37 21.80 35.37
C THR A 8 7.98 21.67 34.77
N GLY A 9 7.84 21.93 33.46
CA GLY A 9 6.53 21.82 32.83
C GLY A 9 6.45 22.11 31.34
N PHE A 10 7.53 22.00 30.58
CA PHE A 10 7.43 21.89 29.11
C PHE A 10 8.33 20.77 28.65
N ASN A 11 7.85 19.54 28.83
CA ASN A 11 8.38 18.41 28.08
C ASN A 11 7.88 18.60 26.64
N ALA A 12 8.58 19.45 25.89
CA ALA A 12 8.48 19.45 24.44
C ALA A 12 8.81 18.03 24.03
N ASN A 13 7.80 17.27 23.61
CA ASN A 13 7.98 15.94 23.06
C ASN A 13 8.87 16.12 21.82
N MET A 14 10.18 16.01 22.00
CA MET A 14 11.15 16.15 20.91
C MET A 14 10.88 14.99 19.97
N ILE A 15 10.19 15.30 18.87
CA ILE A 15 10.02 14.36 17.76
C ILE A 15 11.41 13.85 17.41
N SER A 16 11.59 12.54 17.54
CA SER A 16 12.82 11.90 17.13
C SER A 16 13.00 12.10 15.63
N THR A 17 14.24 12.22 15.15
CA THR A 17 14.54 12.26 13.71
C THR A 17 13.90 11.10 12.95
N LYS A 18 13.72 9.94 13.60
CA LYS A 18 12.99 8.79 13.04
C LYS A 18 11.49 9.05 12.87
N GLU A 19 10.86 9.67 13.85
CA GLU A 19 9.44 10.00 13.74
C GLU A 19 9.20 11.09 12.70
N LEU A 20 10.12 12.06 12.62
CA LEU A 20 10.10 13.09 11.59
C LEU A 20 10.25 12.48 10.19
N SER A 21 11.16 11.51 10.01
CA SER A 21 11.34 10.85 8.71
C SER A 21 10.13 10.02 8.30
N ILE A 22 9.48 9.33 9.24
CA ILE A 22 8.23 8.59 9.01
C ILE A 22 7.11 9.56 8.62
N LEU A 23 7.00 10.70 9.31
CA LEU A 23 6.00 11.73 9.01
C LEU A 23 6.19 12.28 7.60
N PHE A 24 7.42 12.64 7.22
CA PHE A 24 7.71 13.13 5.86
C PHE A 24 7.45 12.07 4.79
N GLN A 25 7.86 10.82 5.00
CA GLN A 25 7.56 9.73 4.05
C GLN A 25 6.06 9.55 3.87
N SER A 26 5.30 9.62 4.97
CA SER A 26 3.84 9.50 4.94
C SER A 26 3.19 10.68 4.20
N ALA A 27 3.67 11.90 4.44
CA ALA A 27 3.18 13.11 3.76
C ALA A 27 3.47 13.07 2.25
N VAL A 28 4.68 12.68 1.86
CA VAL A 28 5.07 12.53 0.45
C VAL A 28 4.21 11.46 -0.22
N LYS A 29 4.05 10.29 0.40
CA LYS A 29 3.21 9.21 -0.13
C LYS A 29 1.76 9.68 -0.34
N ALA A 30 1.19 10.36 0.66
CA ALA A 30 -0.17 10.89 0.57
C ALA A 30 -0.32 11.94 -0.55
N GLY A 31 0.65 12.84 -0.68
CA GLY A 31 0.68 13.86 -1.73
C GLY A 31 0.80 13.28 -3.14
N SER A 32 1.72 12.32 -3.33
CA SER A 32 1.89 11.63 -4.61
C SER A 32 0.65 10.83 -5.00
N GLU A 33 0.08 10.07 -4.08
CA GLU A 33 -1.17 9.34 -4.31
C GLU A 33 -2.34 10.26 -4.68
N LYS A 34 -2.42 11.46 -4.08
CA LYS A 34 -3.43 12.46 -4.42
C LYS A 34 -3.23 12.98 -5.84
N CYS A 35 -2.03 13.42 -6.20
CA CYS A 35 -1.70 13.88 -7.55
C CYS A 35 -2.02 12.83 -8.61
N PHE A 36 -1.61 11.57 -8.40
CA PHE A 36 -1.89 10.50 -9.36
C PHE A 36 -3.38 10.19 -9.53
N ARG A 37 -4.19 10.38 -8.49
CA ARG A 37 -5.65 10.23 -8.56
C ARG A 37 -6.29 11.41 -9.28
N ASP A 38 -5.91 12.63 -8.91
CA ASP A 38 -6.52 13.87 -9.42
C ASP A 38 -6.19 14.09 -10.90
N GLU A 39 -4.97 13.76 -11.33
CA GLU A 39 -4.53 13.85 -12.73
C GLU A 39 -4.91 12.60 -13.56
N GLY A 40 -5.53 11.59 -12.94
CA GLY A 40 -5.92 10.34 -13.62
C GLY A 40 -4.75 9.50 -14.12
N LEU A 41 -3.51 9.82 -13.71
CA LEU A 41 -2.29 9.14 -14.13
C LEU A 41 -2.26 7.67 -13.70
N LEU A 42 -2.89 7.34 -12.56
CA LEU A 42 -3.08 5.96 -12.13
C LEU A 42 -4.50 5.49 -12.40
N ARG A 43 -4.63 4.67 -13.43
CA ARG A 43 -5.88 3.96 -13.72
C ARG A 43 -6.26 3.07 -12.53
N GLN A 44 -7.43 3.34 -11.94
CA GLN A 44 -7.96 2.60 -10.78
C GLN A 44 -8.32 1.16 -11.12
N TRP A 45 -8.59 0.88 -12.39
CA TRP A 45 -9.00 -0.42 -12.91
C TRP A 45 -7.95 -0.93 -13.88
N LEU A 46 -7.43 -2.12 -13.60
CA LEU A 46 -6.48 -2.81 -14.46
C LEU A 46 -7.20 -3.90 -15.26
N SER A 47 -6.84 -4.08 -16.51
CA SER A 47 -7.15 -5.29 -17.25
C SER A 47 -6.40 -6.48 -16.66
N LEU A 48 -6.90 -7.69 -16.93
CA LEU A 48 -6.25 -8.92 -16.49
C LEU A 48 -4.81 -9.04 -17.01
N SER A 49 -4.55 -8.61 -18.25
CA SER A 49 -3.20 -8.58 -18.84
C SER A 49 -2.25 -7.62 -18.13
N GLU A 50 -2.73 -6.43 -17.75
CA GLU A 50 -1.92 -5.47 -16.98
C GLU A 50 -1.62 -6.00 -15.58
N ALA A 51 -2.60 -6.65 -14.93
CA ALA A 51 -2.40 -7.29 -13.63
C ALA A 51 -1.34 -8.41 -13.71
N TYR A 52 -1.40 -9.25 -14.74
CA TYR A 52 -0.40 -10.29 -14.98
C TYR A 52 1.00 -9.73 -15.24
N ALA A 53 1.10 -8.63 -15.98
CA ALA A 53 2.38 -7.96 -16.24
C ALA A 53 3.00 -7.37 -14.97
N LEU A 54 2.19 -6.83 -14.05
CA LEU A 54 2.67 -6.18 -12.82
C LEU A 54 2.99 -7.16 -11.68
N TYR A 55 2.17 -8.20 -11.49
CA TYR A 55 2.24 -9.08 -10.31
C TYR A 55 2.58 -10.53 -10.62
N GLY A 56 2.69 -10.88 -11.91
CA GLY A 56 2.93 -12.24 -12.37
C GLY A 56 1.66 -13.08 -12.43
N ARG A 57 1.55 -13.90 -13.47
CA ARG A 57 0.36 -14.71 -13.75
C ARG A 57 0.00 -15.67 -12.61
N THR A 58 0.97 -16.42 -12.11
CA THR A 58 0.76 -17.41 -11.03
C THR A 58 0.16 -16.78 -9.78
N ASN A 59 0.65 -15.59 -9.39
CA ASN A 59 0.16 -14.90 -8.21
C ASN A 59 -1.28 -14.41 -8.40
N VAL A 60 -1.55 -13.76 -9.53
CA VAL A 60 -2.87 -13.22 -9.84
C VAL A 60 -3.90 -14.34 -9.97
N ASP A 61 -3.57 -15.43 -10.66
CA ASP A 61 -4.46 -16.59 -10.79
C ASP A 61 -4.72 -17.24 -9.41
N ARG A 62 -3.69 -17.36 -8.56
CA ARG A 62 -3.85 -17.82 -7.17
C ARG A 62 -4.80 -16.92 -6.39
N TRP A 63 -4.59 -15.60 -6.43
CA TRP A 63 -5.44 -14.64 -5.71
C TRP A 63 -6.89 -14.63 -6.20
N ILE A 64 -7.12 -14.85 -7.49
CA ILE A 64 -8.47 -15.03 -8.04
C ILE A 64 -9.08 -16.34 -7.52
N SER A 65 -8.33 -17.44 -7.53
CA SER A 65 -8.83 -18.74 -7.04
C SER A 65 -9.15 -18.75 -5.55
N GLU A 66 -8.37 -18.01 -4.76
CA GLU A 66 -8.57 -17.83 -3.31
C GLU A 66 -9.63 -16.76 -2.98
N GLN A 67 -10.26 -16.16 -4.01
CA GLN A 67 -11.25 -15.10 -3.87
C GLN A 67 -10.73 -13.86 -3.11
N LEU A 68 -9.42 -13.63 -3.14
CA LEU A 68 -8.77 -12.45 -2.53
C LEU A 68 -8.96 -11.20 -3.40
N ILE A 69 -9.13 -11.38 -4.71
CA ILE A 69 -9.45 -10.33 -5.67
C ILE A 69 -10.61 -10.76 -6.56
N VAL A 70 -11.51 -9.82 -6.88
CA VAL A 70 -12.66 -10.08 -7.75
C VAL A 70 -12.47 -9.39 -9.09
N ALA A 71 -12.40 -10.17 -10.15
CA ALA A 71 -12.41 -9.65 -11.51
C ALA A 71 -13.85 -9.28 -11.90
N LYS A 72 -14.13 -7.98 -12.05
CA LYS A 72 -15.41 -7.49 -12.56
C LYS A 72 -15.45 -7.63 -14.08
N ILE A 73 -16.58 -8.08 -14.59
CA ILE A 73 -16.82 -8.16 -16.03
C ILE A 73 -17.55 -6.88 -16.43
N GLY A 74 -16.98 -6.09 -17.34
CA GLY A 74 -17.66 -4.91 -17.87
C GLY A 74 -18.95 -5.28 -18.62
N THR A 75 -20.03 -4.53 -18.38
CA THR A 75 -21.38 -4.78 -18.93
C THR A 75 -21.59 -4.24 -20.36
N GLY A 76 -20.54 -3.81 -21.06
CA GLY A 76 -20.65 -3.18 -22.39
C GLY A 76 -19.83 -3.89 -23.46
N GLY A 77 -20.49 -4.71 -24.29
CA GLY A 77 -20.09 -5.17 -25.64
C GLY A 77 -18.84 -6.05 -25.78
N ILE A 78 -17.83 -5.88 -24.93
CA ILE A 78 -16.60 -6.67 -24.90
C ILE A 78 -16.37 -6.99 -23.42
N LEU A 79 -16.51 -8.27 -23.05
CA LEU A 79 -16.33 -8.78 -21.68
C LEU A 79 -14.87 -8.65 -21.23
N ARG A 80 -14.38 -7.41 -21.05
CA ARG A 80 -13.05 -7.16 -20.49
C ARG A 80 -13.13 -7.30 -18.99
N LYS A 81 -12.44 -8.31 -18.46
CA LYS A 81 -12.23 -8.49 -17.02
C LYS A 81 -11.37 -7.34 -16.51
N SER A 82 -11.90 -6.54 -15.60
CA SER A 82 -11.21 -5.47 -14.91
C SER A 82 -11.09 -5.78 -13.42
N ILE A 83 -9.93 -5.51 -12.86
CA ILE A 83 -9.61 -5.74 -11.45
C ILE A 83 -9.28 -4.38 -10.82
N SER A 84 -9.75 -4.19 -9.59
CA SER A 84 -9.40 -3.01 -8.80
C SER A 84 -7.90 -3.02 -8.48
N ARG A 85 -7.19 -1.97 -8.89
CA ARG A 85 -5.77 -1.77 -8.57
C ARG A 85 -5.55 -1.78 -7.05
N LYS A 86 -6.42 -1.12 -6.29
CA LYS A 86 -6.32 -1.01 -4.84
C LYS A 86 -6.39 -2.38 -4.15
N GLU A 87 -7.28 -3.26 -4.62
CA GLU A 87 -7.41 -4.62 -4.09
C GLU A 87 -6.15 -5.45 -4.41
N LEU A 88 -5.67 -5.38 -5.65
CA LEU A 88 -4.43 -6.02 -6.07
C LEU A 88 -3.23 -5.57 -5.22
N GLU A 89 -3.06 -4.26 -5.02
CA GLU A 89 -1.97 -3.71 -4.21
C GLU A 89 -2.07 -4.12 -2.74
N ALA A 90 -3.27 -4.13 -2.17
CA ALA A 90 -3.50 -4.59 -0.80
C ALA A 90 -3.17 -6.07 -0.62
N VAL A 91 -3.59 -6.92 -1.57
CA VAL A 91 -3.30 -8.35 -1.56
C VAL A 91 -1.82 -8.61 -1.81
N ALA A 92 -1.17 -7.89 -2.73
CA ALA A 92 0.25 -8.00 -3.00
C ALA A 92 1.08 -7.62 -1.75
N PHE A 93 0.74 -6.50 -1.09
CA PHE A 93 1.39 -6.07 0.14
C PHE A 93 1.30 -7.13 1.25
N LYS A 94 0.14 -7.77 1.39
CA LYS A 94 -0.09 -8.84 2.38
C LYS A 94 0.47 -10.20 1.96
N SER A 95 0.60 -10.46 0.66
CA SER A 95 1.02 -11.76 0.09
C SER A 95 2.52 -12.01 0.19
N ASN A 96 3.31 -11.03 0.64
CA ASN A 96 4.74 -11.19 0.94
C ASN A 96 5.03 -12.09 2.17
N ARG A 97 4.13 -13.01 2.53
CA ARG A 97 4.23 -13.81 3.75
C ARG A 97 5.18 -15.03 3.67
N ILE A 98 5.78 -15.30 2.50
CA ILE A 98 6.78 -16.36 2.30
C ILE A 98 7.76 -15.82 1.24
N SER A 99 8.91 -15.26 1.59
CA SER A 99 10.14 -16.04 1.76
C SER A 99 11.29 -15.15 2.27
N TYR A 100 11.38 -14.97 3.58
CA TYR A 100 12.64 -14.53 4.24
C TYR A 100 13.23 -15.62 5.14
N LEU A 101 12.56 -16.77 5.29
CA LEU A 101 13.15 -17.92 5.96
C LEU A 101 13.88 -18.78 4.92
N PRO A 102 15.20 -19.02 5.08
CA PRO A 102 15.94 -19.92 4.22
C PRO A 102 15.38 -21.34 4.31
N VAL A 103 15.50 -22.09 3.21
CA VAL A 103 14.95 -23.44 3.02
C VAL A 103 15.34 -24.43 4.13
N ALA A 104 16.42 -24.17 4.88
CA ALA A 104 16.91 -25.01 5.96
C ALA A 104 15.98 -25.07 7.20
N GLU A 105 15.00 -24.18 7.32
CA GLU A 105 14.03 -24.17 8.42
C GLU A 105 12.64 -24.70 8.01
N ARG A 106 12.57 -25.51 6.94
CA ARG A 106 11.40 -26.32 6.57
C ARG A 106 11.55 -27.74 7.10
#